data_AF-A0AAE9MTY5-F1
#
_entry.id   AF-A0AAE9MTY5-F1
#
_cell.length_a   1.000
_cell.length_b   1.000
_cell.length_c   1.000
_cell.angle_alpha   90.00
_cell.angle_beta   90.00
_cell.angle_gamma   90.00
#
_symmetry.space_group_name_H-M   'P 1'
#
loop_
_entity.id
_entity.type
_entity.pdbx_description
1 polymer ?
#
loop_
_entity_poly.entity_id
_entity_poly.type
_entity_poly.pdbx_seq_one_letter_code
_entity_poly.pdbx_strand_id
1 'polypeptide(L)'
;MAITIRTGGNGSYKSAYTAWFSILPALKAGRVVVTNLEGMQPLHIIEERLNIKFPSTTKLIRIFSRSEVGIDLWQHFFCWCPLNALVVIDECQDIFSKNVGFDGRKIKQRPLSDFLEHLPDWYQEFFDSRHVPVNLETLKESEIDDLGCAEYDENGRIIYPLTYNEGFMRHRKYNWDIELLSPDWQQIDSSIKACAEQAFFHKNRDKMFFAKRKPYIYQHPTNVTKPVIPIKKDPGLFTEKVPIEAHLLYKSTGTGAITKSGGMNTLFRSPKFLFVCLFIVLSVGYVIYGVLDLLIKDESQTSTVESQAADVVQSVESVHSEQASQGSQGDPVLSNGGTGSALHQQGDDPFVPVTDVLYFQGLERAYISGFHTSKKRYYVKGKPYTDKRTDIVINAYTTTGTYSINANYLKAIDVQFEVLDYCLMVLKRGELQSLLTCEPNALPQKEANTDIVQVGAEKAKAISENSYLL
;
A
#
# COMPACT_ATOMS: atom_id res chain seq x y z
N MET A 1 -7.78 17.54 -3.93
CA MET A 1 -6.35 17.89 -3.74
C MET A 1 -6.08 17.98 -2.26
N ALA A 2 -4.84 17.75 -1.84
CA ALA A 2 -4.45 17.78 -0.42
C ALA A 2 -3.16 18.54 -0.16
N ILE A 3 -3.07 19.20 0.99
CA ILE A 3 -1.80 19.52 1.63
C ILE A 3 -1.41 18.31 2.51
N THR A 4 -0.30 17.66 2.16
CA THR A 4 0.29 16.54 2.88
C THR A 4 1.62 16.96 3.49
N ILE A 5 1.81 16.71 4.78
CA ILE A 5 3.09 16.94 5.45
C ILE A 5 3.73 15.59 5.82
N ARG A 6 4.99 15.36 5.42
CA ARG A 6 5.79 14.21 5.88
C ARG A 6 6.98 14.66 6.70
N THR A 7 7.09 14.14 7.92
CA THR A 7 8.21 14.45 8.81
C THR A 7 9.00 13.21 9.22
N GLY A 8 10.29 13.38 9.49
CA GLY A 8 11.13 12.31 10.02
C GLY A 8 12.60 12.52 9.70
N GLY A 9 13.47 12.29 10.69
CA GLY A 9 14.91 12.59 10.59
C GLY A 9 15.64 11.92 9.42
N ASN A 10 16.84 12.38 9.12
CA ASN A 10 17.57 12.03 7.90
C ASN A 10 17.74 10.51 7.72
N GLY A 11 17.50 10.03 6.50
CA GLY A 11 17.42 8.60 6.20
C GLY A 11 16.12 7.92 6.63
N SER A 12 15.06 8.66 7.00
CA SER A 12 13.71 8.14 7.29
C SER A 12 12.96 7.58 6.06
N TYR A 13 13.51 7.74 4.85
CA TYR A 13 12.89 7.50 3.55
C TYR A 13 11.80 8.50 3.11
N LYS A 14 11.64 9.66 3.78
CA LYS A 14 10.63 10.69 3.42
C LYS A 14 10.66 11.09 1.93
N SER A 15 11.82 11.50 1.42
CA SER A 15 12.00 11.95 0.03
C SER A 15 11.93 10.79 -0.97
N ALA A 16 12.44 9.60 -0.59
CA ALA A 16 12.39 8.40 -1.43
C ALA A 16 10.97 7.87 -1.62
N TYR A 17 10.17 7.89 -0.54
CA TYR A 17 8.75 7.59 -0.59
C TYR A 17 8.04 8.56 -1.53
N THR A 18 8.25 9.87 -1.35
CA THR A 18 7.59 10.92 -2.13
C THR A 18 7.95 10.86 -3.62
N ALA A 19 9.22 10.64 -3.94
CA ALA A 19 9.67 10.44 -5.32
C ALA A 19 8.94 9.26 -6.00
N TRP A 20 8.82 8.13 -5.30
CA TRP A 20 8.26 6.90 -5.88
C TRP A 20 6.74 6.80 -5.86
N PHE A 21 6.09 7.22 -4.76
CA PHE A 21 4.66 7.04 -4.52
C PHE A 21 3.81 8.29 -4.77
N SER A 22 4.41 9.48 -4.86
CA SER A 22 3.69 10.73 -5.20
C SER A 22 4.10 11.26 -6.57
N ILE A 23 5.39 11.54 -6.78
CA ILE A 23 5.90 12.18 -7.99
C ILE A 23 5.76 11.27 -9.21
N LEU A 24 6.27 10.03 -9.16
CA LEU A 24 6.22 9.12 -10.31
C LEU A 24 4.77 8.84 -10.78
N PRO A 25 3.78 8.56 -9.91
CA PRO A 25 2.38 8.44 -10.32
C PRO A 25 1.81 9.73 -10.95
N ALA A 26 2.12 10.91 -10.40
CA ALA A 26 1.68 12.18 -10.97
C ALA A 26 2.27 12.42 -12.38
N LEU A 27 3.55 12.12 -12.58
CA LEU A 27 4.20 12.20 -13.90
C LEU A 27 3.58 11.19 -14.89
N LYS A 28 3.27 9.96 -14.45
CA LYS A 28 2.56 8.96 -15.27
C LYS A 28 1.13 9.40 -15.63
N ALA A 29 0.47 10.13 -14.75
CA ALA A 29 -0.89 10.66 -14.95
C ALA A 29 -0.94 11.95 -15.81
N GLY A 30 0.14 12.35 -16.48
CA GLY A 30 0.13 13.54 -17.34
C GLY A 30 0.23 14.88 -16.62
N ARG A 31 0.50 14.88 -15.30
CA ARG A 31 0.49 16.09 -14.47
C ARG A 31 1.81 16.86 -14.54
N VAL A 32 1.74 18.11 -14.08
CA VAL A 32 2.90 18.94 -13.77
C VAL A 32 3.39 18.60 -12.38
N VAL A 33 4.70 18.40 -12.23
CA VAL A 33 5.37 18.33 -10.93
C VAL A 33 6.35 19.49 -10.82
N VAL A 34 6.26 20.24 -9.72
CA VAL A 34 7.19 21.32 -9.35
C VAL A 34 7.90 20.88 -8.07
N THR A 35 9.24 20.79 -8.07
CA THR A 35 9.96 20.28 -6.89
C THR A 35 11.38 20.82 -6.72
N ASN A 36 11.84 20.90 -5.47
CA ASN A 36 13.24 21.18 -5.10
C ASN A 36 14.04 19.94 -4.71
N LEU A 37 13.41 18.75 -4.73
CA LEU A 37 13.98 17.51 -4.22
C LEU A 37 15.37 17.23 -4.82
N GLU A 38 16.39 17.20 -3.96
CA GLU A 38 17.80 17.20 -4.39
C GLU A 38 18.10 16.02 -5.33
N GLY A 39 18.83 16.29 -6.41
CA GLY A 39 19.26 15.25 -7.34
C GLY A 39 18.13 14.58 -8.15
N MET A 40 16.90 15.12 -8.13
CA MET A 40 15.81 14.68 -9.00
C MET A 40 16.21 14.74 -10.48
N GLN A 41 16.06 13.63 -11.19
CA GLN A 41 16.50 13.51 -12.58
C GLN A 41 15.61 14.31 -13.55
N PRO A 42 16.14 14.74 -14.71
CA PRO A 42 15.33 15.23 -15.83
C PRO A 42 14.34 14.17 -16.33
N LEU A 43 13.21 14.60 -16.88
CA LEU A 43 12.12 13.71 -17.32
C LEU A 43 12.60 12.63 -18.31
N HIS A 44 13.42 12.98 -19.30
CA HIS A 44 13.95 12.03 -20.30
C HIS A 44 14.86 10.94 -19.70
N ILE A 45 15.64 11.27 -18.65
CA ILE A 45 16.48 10.28 -17.95
C ILE A 45 15.62 9.32 -17.13
N ILE A 46 14.48 9.78 -16.62
CA ILE A 46 13.53 8.92 -15.89
C ILE A 46 12.86 7.94 -16.85
N GLU A 47 12.45 8.40 -18.04
CA GLU A 47 11.92 7.53 -19.10
C GLU A 47 12.89 6.41 -19.46
N GLU A 48 14.16 6.77 -19.73
CA GLU A 48 15.23 5.83 -20.06
C GLU A 48 15.46 4.80 -18.93
N ARG A 49 15.68 5.27 -17.69
CA ARG A 49 16.02 4.39 -16.57
C ARG A 49 14.91 3.46 -16.12
N LEU A 50 13.65 3.87 -16.28
CA LEU A 50 12.49 3.04 -15.91
C LEU A 50 11.90 2.29 -17.12
N ASN A 51 12.42 2.51 -18.33
CA ASN A 51 11.88 2.03 -19.59
C ASN A 51 10.37 2.32 -19.73
N ILE A 52 9.99 3.59 -19.50
CA ILE A 52 8.60 4.08 -19.61
C ILE A 52 8.53 5.30 -20.52
N LYS A 53 7.32 5.61 -21.00
CA LYS A 53 7.02 6.89 -21.65
C LYS A 53 5.96 7.65 -20.86
N PHE A 54 6.19 8.94 -20.65
CA PHE A 54 5.22 9.84 -20.03
C PHE A 54 4.31 10.47 -21.09
N PRO A 55 3.07 10.86 -20.72
CA PRO A 55 2.23 11.68 -21.59
C PRO A 55 2.92 13.00 -21.98
N SER A 56 2.63 13.52 -23.19
CA SER A 56 3.18 14.79 -23.68
C SER A 56 2.78 16.01 -22.83
N THR A 57 1.71 15.90 -22.05
CA THR A 57 1.25 16.93 -21.09
C THR A 57 2.09 16.99 -19.80
N THR A 58 2.89 15.95 -19.52
CA THR A 58 3.74 15.87 -18.33
C THR A 58 4.85 16.91 -18.39
N LYS A 59 5.00 17.68 -17.32
CA LYS A 59 6.12 18.62 -17.13
C LYS A 59 6.74 18.40 -15.76
N LEU A 60 8.08 18.49 -15.69
CA LEU A 60 8.84 18.38 -14.45
C LEU A 60 9.71 19.63 -14.29
N ILE A 61 9.29 20.53 -13.41
CA ILE A 61 9.98 21.77 -13.08
C ILE A 61 10.81 21.52 -11.81
N ARG A 62 12.12 21.78 -11.88
CA ARG A 62 13.07 21.49 -10.80
C ARG A 62 13.78 22.78 -10.40
N ILE A 63 13.51 23.28 -9.20
CA ILE A 63 14.04 24.55 -8.69
C ILE A 63 14.67 24.24 -7.32
N PHE A 64 16.00 24.30 -7.20
CA PHE A 64 16.65 23.98 -5.93
C PHE A 64 16.52 25.13 -4.91
N SER A 65 16.25 24.81 -3.64
CA SER A 65 16.16 25.77 -2.54
C SER A 65 17.51 26.06 -1.87
N ARG A 66 18.58 26.15 -2.68
CA ARG A 66 19.98 26.34 -2.21
C ARG A 66 20.69 27.53 -2.85
N SER A 67 19.93 28.38 -3.52
CA SER A 67 20.33 29.70 -3.99
C SER A 67 19.30 30.72 -3.51
N GLU A 68 19.68 31.99 -3.41
CA GLU A 68 18.77 33.08 -3.00
C GLU A 68 17.57 33.17 -3.95
N VAL A 69 17.82 33.14 -5.26
CA VAL A 69 16.80 33.05 -6.32
C VAL A 69 15.87 31.86 -6.13
N GLY A 70 16.41 30.68 -5.81
CA GLY A 70 15.62 29.48 -5.59
C GLY A 70 14.74 29.58 -4.35
N ILE A 71 15.27 30.14 -3.26
CA ILE A 71 14.50 30.40 -2.03
C ILE A 71 13.40 31.42 -2.31
N ASP A 72 13.68 32.51 -3.03
CA ASP A 72 12.69 33.53 -3.38
C ASP A 72 11.55 32.96 -4.24
N LEU A 73 11.88 32.16 -5.27
CA LEU A 73 10.90 31.41 -6.06
C LEU A 73 10.02 30.53 -5.16
N TRP A 74 10.58 29.79 -4.20
CA TRP A 74 9.78 28.95 -3.30
C TRP A 74 8.95 29.74 -2.29
N GLN A 75 9.44 30.86 -1.78
CA GLN A 75 8.66 31.76 -0.93
C GLN A 75 7.47 32.36 -1.69
N HIS A 76 7.64 32.62 -2.99
CA HIS A 76 6.61 33.14 -3.89
C HIS A 76 5.99 32.08 -4.80
N PHE A 77 6.02 30.79 -4.44
CA PHE A 77 5.51 29.71 -5.31
C PHE A 77 4.08 29.98 -5.79
N PHE A 78 3.24 30.55 -4.92
CA PHE A 78 1.85 30.90 -5.21
C PHE A 78 1.67 32.01 -6.26
N CYS A 79 2.74 32.71 -6.68
CA CYS A 79 2.70 33.73 -7.73
C CYS A 79 2.89 33.14 -9.14
N TRP A 80 3.68 32.08 -9.27
CA TRP A 80 4.10 31.53 -10.57
C TRP A 80 3.77 30.04 -10.76
N CYS A 81 3.41 29.28 -9.72
CA CYS A 81 3.12 27.84 -9.85
C CYS A 81 1.92 27.59 -10.79
N PRO A 82 1.98 26.65 -11.75
CA PRO A 82 0.91 26.50 -12.74
C PRO A 82 -0.29 25.76 -12.13
N LEU A 83 -1.48 26.03 -12.65
CA LEU A 83 -2.71 25.34 -12.24
C LEU A 83 -2.59 23.80 -12.37
N ASN A 84 -3.25 23.07 -11.48
CA ASN A 84 -3.29 21.59 -11.45
C ASN A 84 -1.96 20.88 -11.08
N ALA A 85 -0.93 21.61 -10.65
CA ALA A 85 0.36 21.05 -10.28
C ALA A 85 0.35 20.18 -9.02
N LEU A 86 1.24 19.19 -8.98
CA LEU A 86 1.76 18.61 -7.74
C LEU A 86 3.03 19.39 -7.35
N VAL A 87 3.02 20.01 -6.17
CA VAL A 87 4.12 20.81 -5.63
C VAL A 87 4.80 20.01 -4.52
N VAL A 88 6.07 19.67 -4.66
CA VAL A 88 6.81 18.89 -3.65
C VAL A 88 8.00 19.68 -3.14
N ILE A 89 7.93 20.08 -1.86
CA ILE A 89 8.93 20.90 -1.19
C ILE A 89 9.63 20.07 -0.11
N ASP A 90 10.80 19.53 -0.43
CA ASP A 90 11.70 18.89 0.54
C ASP A 90 12.41 19.95 1.39
N GLU A 91 12.80 19.57 2.60
CA GLU A 91 13.41 20.45 3.62
C GLU A 91 12.67 21.80 3.79
N CYS A 92 11.34 21.78 3.82
CA CYS A 92 10.50 23.00 3.76
C CYS A 92 10.71 23.96 4.95
N GLN A 93 11.28 23.49 6.07
CA GLN A 93 11.68 24.34 7.19
C GLN A 93 12.81 25.32 6.82
N ASP A 94 13.68 24.96 5.87
CA ASP A 94 14.79 25.82 5.43
C ASP A 94 14.31 26.99 4.56
N ILE A 95 13.02 26.98 4.17
CA ILE A 95 12.38 27.99 3.32
C ILE A 95 11.33 28.80 4.11
N PHE A 96 10.51 28.11 4.91
CA PHE A 96 9.30 28.69 5.54
C PHE A 96 9.36 28.80 7.07
N SER A 97 10.50 28.50 7.71
CA SER A 97 10.61 28.61 9.17
C SER A 97 11.04 30.00 9.62
N LYS A 98 10.46 30.48 10.72
CA LYS A 98 10.92 31.68 11.44
C LYS A 98 12.39 31.57 11.88
N ASN A 99 12.90 30.35 12.04
CA ASN A 99 14.30 30.07 12.38
C ASN A 99 15.28 30.54 11.29
N VAL A 100 14.86 30.57 10.02
CA VAL A 100 15.66 31.10 8.89
C VAL A 100 15.30 32.56 8.56
N GLY A 101 14.60 33.26 9.45
CA GLY A 101 14.18 34.65 9.26
C GLY A 101 12.93 34.85 8.37
N PHE A 102 12.25 33.77 7.97
CA PHE A 102 11.06 33.86 7.14
C PHE A 102 9.87 34.53 7.87
N ASP A 103 9.24 35.49 7.19
CA ASP A 103 7.99 36.14 7.63
C ASP A 103 6.99 36.22 6.47
N GLY A 104 6.11 35.22 6.38
CA GLY A 104 5.06 35.12 5.37
C GLY A 104 4.07 36.30 5.34
N ARG A 105 4.09 37.22 6.31
CA ARG A 105 3.27 38.46 6.25
C ARG A 105 3.82 39.47 5.25
N LYS A 106 5.15 39.48 5.06
CA LYS A 106 5.88 40.35 4.12
C LYS A 106 5.81 39.84 2.68
N ILE A 107 5.59 38.53 2.51
CA ILE A 107 5.50 37.88 1.20
C ILE A 107 4.12 38.15 0.59
N LYS A 108 4.12 38.92 -0.50
CA LYS A 108 2.93 39.35 -1.25
C LYS A 108 3.00 38.82 -2.68
N GLN A 109 1.86 38.89 -3.38
CA GLN A 109 1.81 38.64 -4.81
C GLN A 109 2.77 39.56 -5.57
N ARG A 110 3.46 39.00 -6.55
CA ARG A 110 4.21 39.70 -7.59
C ARG A 110 3.75 39.21 -8.96
N PRO A 111 3.82 40.03 -10.03
CA PRO A 111 3.46 39.60 -11.37
C PRO A 111 4.40 38.49 -11.86
N LEU A 112 3.90 37.65 -12.78
CA LEU A 112 4.68 36.52 -13.31
C LEU A 112 6.02 36.97 -13.95
N SER A 113 6.04 38.17 -14.55
CA SER A 113 7.22 38.79 -15.17
C SER A 113 8.47 38.77 -14.28
N ASP A 114 8.29 38.98 -12.98
CA ASP A 114 9.38 39.08 -11.99
C ASP A 114 10.09 37.73 -11.77
N PHE A 115 9.51 36.64 -12.26
CA PHE A 115 10.03 35.28 -12.12
C PHE A 115 10.49 34.66 -13.45
N LEU A 116 10.09 35.23 -14.59
CA LEU A 116 10.35 34.64 -15.91
C LEU A 116 11.84 34.51 -16.23
N GLU A 117 12.68 35.46 -15.81
CA GLU A 117 14.14 35.41 -15.99
C GLU A 117 14.84 34.28 -15.20
N HIS A 118 14.12 33.61 -14.30
CA HIS A 118 14.62 32.50 -13.48
C HIS A 118 13.91 31.17 -13.79
N LEU A 119 12.95 31.19 -14.71
CA LEU A 119 12.19 30.04 -15.18
C LEU A 119 12.60 29.70 -16.62
N PRO A 120 12.29 28.49 -17.13
CA PRO A 120 12.65 28.12 -18.50
C PRO A 120 11.96 29.03 -19.54
N ASP A 121 12.59 29.30 -20.68
CA ASP A 121 12.05 30.20 -21.71
C ASP A 121 10.63 29.83 -22.18
N TRP A 122 10.33 28.52 -22.29
CA TRP A 122 9.00 27.99 -22.66
C TRP A 122 7.93 28.17 -21.56
N TYR A 123 8.30 28.67 -20.38
CA TYR A 123 7.44 28.65 -19.20
C TYR A 123 6.25 29.57 -19.32
N GLN A 124 6.42 30.77 -19.90
CA GLN A 124 5.32 31.74 -20.01
C GLN A 124 4.18 31.20 -20.88
N GLU A 125 4.48 30.73 -22.09
CA GLU A 125 3.51 30.08 -22.98
C GLU A 125 2.83 28.89 -22.31
N PHE A 126 3.60 28.08 -21.58
CA PHE A 126 3.09 26.92 -20.86
C PHE A 126 2.15 27.33 -19.71
N PHE A 127 2.51 28.34 -18.91
CA PHE A 127 1.69 28.86 -17.83
C PHE A 127 0.37 29.41 -18.37
N ASP A 128 0.43 30.26 -19.39
CA ASP A 128 -0.74 30.83 -20.05
C ASP A 128 -1.66 29.76 -20.63
N SER A 129 -1.10 28.71 -21.25
CA SER A 129 -1.87 27.56 -21.78
C SER A 129 -2.63 26.75 -20.72
N ARG A 130 -2.36 26.96 -19.42
CA ARG A 130 -3.09 26.31 -18.33
C ARG A 130 -4.35 27.07 -17.92
N HIS A 131 -4.46 28.35 -18.26
CA HIS A 131 -5.68 29.10 -18.04
C HIS A 131 -6.70 28.77 -19.12
N VAL A 132 -7.96 28.58 -18.72
CA VAL A 132 -9.11 28.59 -19.62
C VAL A 132 -9.84 29.90 -19.33
N PRO A 133 -9.66 30.95 -20.15
CA PRO A 133 -10.31 32.23 -19.92
C PRO A 133 -11.83 32.11 -19.88
N VAL A 134 -12.44 32.68 -18.85
CA VAL A 134 -13.90 32.81 -18.76
C VAL A 134 -14.34 34.07 -19.51
N ASN A 135 -15.42 33.99 -20.28
CA ASN A 135 -15.98 35.17 -20.93
C ASN A 135 -16.67 36.06 -19.87
N LEU A 136 -16.06 37.23 -19.63
CA LEU A 136 -16.47 38.23 -18.65
C LEU A 136 -17.90 38.77 -18.88
N GLU A 137 -18.40 38.73 -20.12
CA GLU A 137 -19.78 39.15 -20.45
C GLU A 137 -20.84 38.11 -20.00
N THR A 138 -20.41 36.89 -19.68
CA THR A 138 -21.29 35.75 -19.35
C THR A 138 -21.10 35.22 -17.93
N LEU A 139 -20.48 36.02 -17.05
CA LEU A 139 -20.31 35.69 -15.65
C LEU A 139 -21.66 35.51 -14.96
N LYS A 140 -21.74 34.54 -14.06
CA LYS A 140 -22.89 34.36 -13.18
C LYS A 140 -22.86 35.40 -12.07
N GLU A 141 -24.03 35.75 -11.54
CA GLU A 141 -24.16 36.60 -10.35
C GLU A 141 -23.35 36.08 -9.15
N SER A 142 -23.09 34.77 -9.07
CA SER A 142 -22.25 34.15 -8.03
C SER A 142 -20.73 34.29 -8.24
N GLU A 143 -20.29 34.80 -9.39
CA GLU A 143 -18.87 34.93 -9.78
C GLU A 143 -18.37 36.39 -9.68
N ILE A 144 -19.26 37.30 -9.25
CA ILE A 144 -19.05 38.72 -8.99
C ILE A 144 -19.48 38.99 -7.53
N ASP A 145 -18.72 39.77 -6.78
CA ASP A 145 -19.08 40.16 -5.41
C ASP A 145 -19.95 41.43 -5.34
N ASP A 146 -20.44 41.77 -4.14
CA ASP A 146 -21.25 42.97 -3.90
C ASP A 146 -20.49 44.30 -4.15
N LEU A 147 -19.17 44.25 -4.38
CA LEU A 147 -18.34 45.40 -4.77
C LEU A 147 -18.22 45.53 -6.30
N GLY A 148 -18.75 44.58 -7.06
CA GLY A 148 -18.61 44.49 -8.51
C GLY A 148 -17.28 43.88 -8.97
N CYS A 149 -16.52 43.25 -8.07
CA CYS A 149 -15.27 42.58 -8.40
C CYS A 149 -15.52 41.11 -8.77
N ALA A 150 -15.00 40.68 -9.93
CA ALA A 150 -15.04 39.28 -10.36
C ALA A 150 -13.92 38.45 -9.70
N GLU A 151 -14.09 37.11 -9.63
CA GLU A 151 -12.98 36.20 -9.26
C GLU A 151 -11.86 36.09 -10.32
N TYR A 152 -12.00 36.82 -11.43
CA TYR A 152 -11.15 36.76 -12.63
C TYR A 152 -10.48 38.11 -12.93
N ASP A 153 -9.31 38.07 -13.57
CA ASP A 153 -8.61 39.25 -14.08
C ASP A 153 -9.28 39.81 -15.36
N GLU A 154 -8.73 40.92 -15.86
CA GLU A 154 -9.16 41.59 -17.10
C GLU A 154 -9.13 40.68 -18.35
N ASN A 155 -8.39 39.56 -18.28
CA ASN A 155 -8.27 38.57 -19.35
C ASN A 155 -9.11 37.31 -19.10
N GLY A 156 -10.02 37.32 -18.11
CA GLY A 156 -10.85 36.18 -17.73
C GLY A 156 -10.08 35.04 -17.04
N ARG A 157 -8.85 35.29 -16.57
CA ARG A 157 -8.00 34.29 -15.89
C ARG A 157 -8.26 34.32 -14.39
N ILE A 158 -8.26 33.17 -13.72
CA ILE A 158 -8.42 33.09 -12.26
C ILE A 158 -7.33 33.92 -11.56
N ILE A 159 -7.73 34.82 -10.66
CA ILE A 159 -6.80 35.65 -9.87
C ILE A 159 -5.99 34.76 -8.91
N TYR A 160 -4.66 34.89 -8.97
CA TYR A 160 -3.73 34.16 -8.10
C TYR A 160 -3.71 34.74 -6.66
N PRO A 161 -3.28 33.96 -5.65
CA PRO A 161 -3.36 34.38 -4.24
C PRO A 161 -2.60 35.68 -3.94
N LEU A 162 -3.18 36.57 -3.14
CA LEU A 162 -2.59 37.89 -2.86
C LEU A 162 -1.44 37.81 -1.84
N THR A 163 -1.41 36.74 -1.03
CA THR A 163 -0.43 36.53 0.03
C THR A 163 -0.01 35.07 0.17
N TYR A 164 1.16 34.85 0.77
CA TYR A 164 1.69 33.53 1.10
C TYR A 164 0.69 32.62 1.85
N ASN A 165 -0.01 33.15 2.85
CA ASN A 165 -0.99 32.38 3.62
C ASN A 165 -2.17 31.93 2.75
N GLU A 166 -2.64 32.78 1.84
CA GLU A 166 -3.70 32.42 0.89
C GLU A 166 -3.25 31.37 -0.11
N GLY A 167 -1.96 31.35 -0.49
CA GLY A 167 -1.39 30.29 -1.32
C GLY A 167 -1.60 28.89 -0.74
N PHE A 168 -1.48 28.74 0.58
CA PHE A 168 -1.80 27.49 1.27
C PHE A 168 -3.31 27.34 1.54
N MET A 169 -3.99 28.36 2.07
CA MET A 169 -5.41 28.24 2.44
C MET A 169 -6.34 28.01 1.23
N ARG A 170 -6.02 28.61 0.07
CA ARG A 170 -6.81 28.54 -1.16
C ARG A 170 -6.25 27.53 -2.17
N HIS A 171 -5.29 26.66 -1.81
CA HIS A 171 -4.63 25.73 -2.73
C HIS A 171 -5.59 24.90 -3.61
N ARG A 172 -6.77 24.57 -3.06
CA ARG A 172 -7.84 23.84 -3.76
C ARG A 172 -8.45 24.61 -4.94
N LYS A 173 -8.53 25.95 -4.90
CA LYS A 173 -9.03 26.77 -6.02
C LYS A 173 -8.16 26.62 -7.27
N TYR A 174 -6.85 26.39 -7.10
CA TYR A 174 -5.86 26.27 -8.18
C TYR A 174 -5.57 24.80 -8.56
N ASN A 175 -6.30 23.86 -7.95
CA ASN A 175 -6.08 22.42 -8.04
C ASN A 175 -4.64 21.98 -7.69
N TRP A 176 -4.01 22.66 -6.72
CA TRP A 176 -2.67 22.31 -6.24
C TRP A 176 -2.73 21.18 -5.19
N ASP A 177 -1.99 20.11 -5.43
CA ASP A 177 -1.58 19.16 -4.39
C ASP A 177 -0.22 19.60 -3.87
N ILE A 178 -0.06 19.75 -2.56
CA ILE A 178 1.20 20.24 -1.96
C ILE A 178 1.72 19.21 -0.97
N GLU A 179 2.95 18.76 -1.19
CA GLU A 179 3.63 17.80 -0.33
C GLU A 179 4.88 18.41 0.29
N LEU A 180 4.84 18.63 1.59
CA LEU A 180 5.90 19.28 2.36
C LEU A 180 6.68 18.22 3.13
N LEU A 181 7.99 18.17 2.95
CA LEU A 181 8.87 17.24 3.67
C LEU A 181 9.79 18.03 4.61
N SER A 182 10.00 17.51 5.82
CA SER A 182 10.83 18.16 6.84
C SER A 182 11.46 17.11 7.77
N PRO A 183 12.60 17.35 8.43
CA PRO A 183 13.15 16.40 9.39
C PRO A 183 12.43 16.51 10.75
N ASP A 184 11.79 17.65 11.02
CA ASP A 184 11.19 17.98 12.31
C ASP A 184 9.82 18.68 12.17
N TRP A 185 8.80 18.07 12.76
CA TRP A 185 7.46 18.63 12.84
C TRP A 185 7.41 20.00 13.52
N GLN A 186 8.29 20.29 14.49
CA GLN A 186 8.18 21.54 15.26
C GLN A 186 8.57 22.78 14.46
N GLN A 187 9.41 22.65 13.43
CA GLN A 187 9.96 23.78 12.67
C GLN A 187 9.05 24.28 11.54
N ILE A 188 8.08 23.48 11.12
CA ILE A 188 7.01 23.88 10.19
C ILE A 188 6.05 24.84 10.89
N ASP A 189 5.67 25.94 10.24
CA ASP A 189 4.76 26.93 10.83
C ASP A 189 3.33 26.38 11.09
N SER A 190 2.68 26.91 12.13
CA SER A 190 1.33 26.49 12.53
C SER A 190 0.25 26.84 11.51
N SER A 191 0.40 27.92 10.73
CA SER A 191 -0.54 28.28 9.65
C SER A 191 -0.61 27.19 8.58
N ILE A 192 0.55 26.70 8.16
CA ILE A 192 0.70 25.61 7.18
C ILE A 192 0.10 24.31 7.73
N LYS A 193 0.39 23.96 9.00
CA LYS A 193 -0.16 22.78 9.67
C LYS A 193 -1.68 22.81 9.78
N ALA A 194 -2.28 23.98 9.97
CA ALA A 194 -3.73 24.15 10.03
C ALA A 194 -4.41 23.92 8.67
N CYS A 195 -3.69 24.15 7.57
CA CYS A 195 -4.15 23.86 6.20
C CYS A 195 -3.90 22.39 5.78
N ALA A 196 -3.10 21.63 6.54
CA ALA A 196 -2.74 20.27 6.19
C ALA A 196 -3.88 19.27 6.47
N GLU A 197 -4.18 18.45 5.48
CA GLU A 197 -5.23 17.43 5.54
C GLU A 197 -4.68 16.10 6.06
N GLN A 198 -3.41 15.84 5.78
CA GLN A 198 -2.71 14.62 6.18
C GLN A 198 -1.32 14.96 6.70
N ALA A 199 -0.95 14.39 7.85
CA ALA A 199 0.40 14.46 8.39
C ALA A 199 0.93 13.06 8.69
N PHE A 200 2.15 12.76 8.22
CA PHE A 200 2.79 11.46 8.36
C PHE A 200 4.16 11.59 9.02
N PHE A 201 4.45 10.71 9.98
CA PHE A 201 5.76 10.61 10.62
C PHE A 201 6.48 9.32 10.18
N HIS A 202 7.68 9.49 9.62
CA HIS A 202 8.52 8.45 9.01
C HIS A 202 9.65 8.05 9.95
N LYS A 203 9.81 6.75 10.19
CA LYS A 203 10.88 6.19 11.05
C LYS A 203 11.57 5.02 10.36
N ASN A 204 12.87 5.16 10.11
CA ASN A 204 13.69 4.10 9.52
C ASN A 204 13.75 2.85 10.43
N ARG A 205 13.73 1.66 9.81
CA ARG A 205 13.82 0.33 10.44
C ARG A 205 14.96 -0.56 9.91
N ASP A 206 15.87 -0.06 9.08
CA ASP A 206 16.92 -0.82 8.38
C ASP A 206 17.84 -1.67 9.26
N LYS A 207 17.95 -1.33 10.56
CA LYS A 207 18.66 -2.14 11.59
C LYS A 207 18.05 -3.53 11.79
N MET A 208 16.84 -3.75 11.31
CA MET A 208 16.08 -4.99 11.40
C MET A 208 16.06 -5.64 10.01
N PHE A 209 16.71 -6.79 9.88
CA PHE A 209 17.06 -7.39 8.57
C PHE A 209 15.85 -7.57 7.63
N PHE A 210 14.68 -7.91 8.17
CA PHE A 210 13.42 -8.10 7.43
C PHE A 210 12.66 -6.79 7.12
N ALA A 211 13.08 -5.66 7.69
CA ALA A 211 12.46 -4.33 7.54
C ALA A 211 13.32 -3.35 6.72
N LYS A 212 14.31 -3.84 5.97
CA LYS A 212 15.15 -3.03 5.07
C LYS A 212 14.31 -2.32 4.02
N ARG A 213 14.44 -0.99 3.91
CA ARG A 213 13.60 -0.08 3.10
C ARG A 213 12.10 -0.14 3.41
N LYS A 214 11.71 -0.62 4.59
CA LYS A 214 10.33 -0.63 5.09
C LYS A 214 10.23 0.29 6.32
N PRO A 215 10.27 1.63 6.16
CA PRO A 215 10.03 2.55 7.27
C PRO A 215 8.67 2.29 7.93
N TYR A 216 8.56 2.64 9.22
CA TYR A 216 7.24 2.92 9.78
C TYR A 216 6.76 4.27 9.28
N ILE A 217 5.51 4.34 8.85
CA ILE A 217 4.81 5.55 8.46
C ILE A 217 3.58 5.64 9.36
N TYR A 218 3.52 6.68 10.18
CA TYR A 218 2.42 6.91 11.11
C TYR A 218 1.64 8.16 10.70
N GLN A 219 0.40 7.98 10.25
CA GLN A 219 -0.54 9.06 10.06
C GLN A 219 -0.97 9.62 11.42
N HIS A 220 -0.77 10.90 11.65
CA HIS A 220 -1.09 11.56 12.92
C HIS A 220 -1.92 12.83 12.69
N PRO A 221 -2.71 13.30 13.67
CA PRO A 221 -3.42 14.55 13.55
C PRO A 221 -2.44 15.75 13.56
N THR A 222 -2.87 16.87 12.98
CA THR A 222 -2.04 18.09 12.82
C THR A 222 -1.91 18.92 14.10
N ASN A 223 -2.66 18.60 15.15
CA ASN A 223 -2.62 19.30 16.44
C ASN A 223 -1.58 18.71 17.44
N VAL A 224 -0.74 17.75 17.02
CA VAL A 224 0.28 17.16 17.91
C VAL A 224 1.49 18.08 18.11
N THR A 225 2.02 18.11 19.34
CA THR A 225 3.26 18.86 19.66
C THR A 225 4.51 18.18 19.10
N LYS A 226 4.55 16.83 19.14
CA LYS A 226 5.64 16.01 18.61
C LYS A 226 5.10 14.63 18.21
N PRO A 227 5.15 14.24 16.93
CA PRO A 227 4.72 12.92 16.53
C PRO A 227 5.69 11.84 17.05
N VAL A 228 5.13 10.73 17.51
CA VAL A 228 5.86 9.55 18.01
C VAL A 228 5.14 8.32 17.49
N ILE A 229 5.88 7.31 17.03
CA ILE A 229 5.30 6.02 16.61
C ILE A 229 4.59 5.37 17.81
N PRO A 230 3.29 5.01 17.69
CA PRO A 230 2.54 4.35 18.76
C PRO A 230 3.19 3.05 19.24
N ILE A 231 3.11 2.80 20.56
CA ILE A 231 3.62 1.57 21.19
C ILE A 231 2.61 0.41 21.01
N LYS A 232 1.32 0.72 20.94
CA LYS A 232 0.22 -0.22 20.69
C LYS A 232 -0.11 -0.28 19.21
N LYS A 233 -0.84 -1.31 18.77
CA LYS A 233 -1.41 -1.35 17.41
C LYS A 233 -2.33 -0.13 17.23
N ASP A 234 -2.03 0.67 16.22
CA ASP A 234 -2.74 1.89 15.86
C ASP A 234 -3.10 1.80 14.36
N PRO A 235 -4.34 2.11 13.96
CA PRO A 235 -4.75 2.00 12.55
C PRO A 235 -4.01 2.96 11.62
N GLY A 236 -3.49 4.09 12.12
CA GLY A 236 -2.68 5.03 11.35
C GLY A 236 -1.22 4.60 11.15
N LEU A 237 -0.78 3.50 11.77
CA LEU A 237 0.59 3.00 11.66
C LEU A 237 0.70 1.89 10.61
N PHE A 238 1.33 2.20 9.48
CA PHE A 238 1.61 1.27 8.39
C PHE A 238 3.10 1.21 8.02
N THR A 239 3.46 0.32 7.10
CA THR A 239 4.82 0.20 6.56
C THR A 239 4.76 -0.01 5.06
N GLU A 240 5.34 0.92 4.30
CA GLU A 240 5.43 0.80 2.86
C GLU A 240 6.86 0.47 2.43
N LYS A 241 7.04 -0.45 1.47
CA LYS A 241 8.40 -0.85 1.04
C LYS A 241 8.85 0.06 -0.10
N VAL A 242 9.75 0.99 0.19
CA VAL A 242 10.33 1.87 -0.83
C VAL A 242 11.23 1.03 -1.77
N PRO A 243 10.95 0.97 -3.09
CA PRO A 243 11.73 0.17 -4.04
C PRO A 243 13.17 0.71 -4.22
N ILE A 244 14.09 -0.10 -4.77
CA ILE A 244 15.47 0.36 -5.04
C ILE A 244 15.46 1.38 -6.19
N GLU A 245 14.54 1.12 -7.12
CA GLU A 245 14.18 1.88 -8.31
C GLU A 245 13.78 3.33 -7.97
N ALA A 246 13.38 3.63 -6.72
CA ALA A 246 13.22 5.00 -6.23
C ALA A 246 14.51 5.83 -6.38
N HIS A 247 15.69 5.22 -6.24
CA HIS A 247 16.98 5.89 -6.44
C HIS A 247 17.35 6.08 -7.92
N LEU A 248 16.57 5.54 -8.87
CA LEU A 248 16.71 5.87 -10.30
C LEU A 248 16.09 7.25 -10.61
N LEU A 249 15.03 7.62 -9.87
CA LEU A 249 14.34 8.93 -9.99
C LEU A 249 15.16 10.09 -9.42
N TYR A 250 15.89 9.86 -8.33
CA TYR A 250 16.63 10.92 -7.63
C TYR A 250 17.88 10.40 -6.91
N LYS A 251 18.88 11.27 -6.74
CA LYS A 251 20.09 10.98 -5.93
C LYS A 251 19.83 11.37 -4.47
N SER A 252 19.85 10.38 -3.56
CA SER A 252 19.53 10.60 -2.13
C SER A 252 20.58 11.34 -1.31
N THR A 253 21.75 11.64 -1.88
CA THR A 253 22.83 12.42 -1.29
C THR A 253 23.57 13.16 -2.40
N GLY A 254 23.89 14.45 -2.20
CA GLY A 254 24.70 15.22 -3.16
C GLY A 254 26.09 14.62 -3.42
N THR A 255 26.63 13.85 -2.47
CA THR A 255 27.91 13.13 -2.57
C THR A 255 27.83 11.78 -3.29
N GLY A 256 26.63 11.33 -3.71
CA GLY A 256 26.43 10.07 -4.45
C GLY A 256 26.66 8.79 -3.64
N ALA A 257 27.31 8.86 -2.47
CA ALA A 257 27.44 7.75 -1.55
C ALA A 257 26.06 7.44 -0.93
N ILE A 258 25.52 6.26 -1.24
CA ILE A 258 24.45 5.66 -0.44
C ILE A 258 25.05 5.40 0.93
N THR A 259 24.82 6.32 1.87
CA THR A 259 25.14 6.10 3.28
C THR A 259 24.27 4.95 3.75
N LYS A 260 24.85 3.74 3.74
CA LYS A 260 24.32 2.63 4.52
C LYS A 260 24.28 3.13 5.95
N SER A 261 23.10 3.55 6.43
CA SER A 261 22.81 3.82 7.82
C SER A 261 22.75 2.48 8.58
N GLY A 262 23.83 1.72 8.46
CA GLY A 262 24.13 0.51 9.21
C GLY A 262 24.52 0.90 10.61
N GLY A 263 23.60 1.55 11.33
CA GLY A 263 23.72 1.72 12.77
C GLY A 263 23.76 0.32 13.39
N MET A 264 24.98 -0.10 13.72
CA MET A 264 25.42 -1.45 14.10
C MET A 264 24.33 -2.27 14.81
N ASN A 265 24.06 -3.48 14.32
CA ASN A 265 22.99 -4.35 14.79
C ASN A 265 23.20 -4.78 16.26
N THR A 266 22.67 -4.00 17.20
CA THR A 266 22.81 -4.25 18.65
C THR A 266 22.16 -5.54 19.13
N LEU A 267 21.20 -6.09 18.37
CA LEU A 267 20.54 -7.38 18.67
C LEU A 267 21.55 -8.55 18.70
N PHE A 268 22.31 -8.74 17.63
CA PHE A 268 23.26 -9.87 17.50
C PHE A 268 24.50 -9.74 18.40
N ARG A 269 24.78 -8.56 18.95
CA ARG A 269 25.86 -8.34 19.94
C ARG A 269 25.36 -8.41 21.39
N SER A 270 24.05 -8.55 21.62
CA SER A 270 23.53 -8.66 22.98
C SER A 270 23.80 -10.07 23.55
N PRO A 271 24.61 -10.22 24.63
CA PRO A 271 25.00 -11.55 25.11
C PRO A 271 23.80 -12.37 25.55
N LYS A 272 22.76 -11.72 26.08
CA LYS A 272 21.49 -12.35 26.47
C LYS A 272 20.78 -13.05 25.30
N PHE A 273 20.74 -12.44 24.12
CA PHE A 273 20.15 -13.06 22.92
C PHE A 273 20.98 -14.25 22.44
N LEU A 274 22.30 -14.12 22.49
CA LEU A 274 23.25 -15.16 22.11
C LEU A 274 23.15 -16.40 23.03
N PHE A 275 23.01 -16.21 24.35
CA PHE A 275 22.70 -17.28 25.29
C PHE A 275 21.34 -17.94 25.01
N VAL A 276 20.29 -17.18 24.72
CA VAL A 276 18.97 -17.76 24.38
C VAL A 276 19.02 -18.61 23.12
N CYS A 277 19.70 -18.15 22.06
CA CYS A 277 19.92 -18.96 20.85
C CYS A 277 20.74 -20.23 21.15
N LEU A 278 21.77 -20.15 22.00
CA LEU A 278 22.56 -21.31 22.41
C LEU A 278 21.69 -22.34 23.18
N PHE A 279 20.84 -21.90 24.10
CA PHE A 279 19.91 -22.79 24.81
C PHE A 279 18.89 -23.46 23.87
N ILE A 280 18.40 -22.75 22.85
CA ILE A 280 17.51 -23.34 21.82
C ILE A 280 18.27 -24.42 21.05
N VAL A 281 19.49 -24.17 20.60
CA VAL A 281 20.30 -25.17 19.87
C VAL A 281 20.63 -26.38 20.74
N LEU A 282 20.99 -26.16 22.02
CA LEU A 282 21.27 -27.25 22.97
C LEU A 282 20.04 -28.11 23.27
N SER A 283 18.86 -27.49 23.44
CA SER A 283 17.62 -28.24 23.69
C SER A 283 17.17 -29.05 22.47
N VAL A 284 17.30 -28.51 21.25
CA VAL A 284 17.06 -29.27 20.01
C VAL A 284 18.08 -30.41 19.86
N GLY A 285 19.36 -30.16 20.14
CA GLY A 285 20.40 -31.21 20.12
C GLY A 285 20.16 -32.32 21.12
N TYR A 286 19.68 -32.00 22.33
CA TYR A 286 19.33 -32.99 23.35
C TYR A 286 18.13 -33.87 22.93
N VAL A 287 17.11 -33.29 22.30
CA VAL A 287 15.97 -34.06 21.74
C VAL A 287 16.44 -35.00 20.63
N ILE A 288 17.27 -34.52 19.70
CA ILE A 288 17.84 -35.35 18.62
C ILE A 288 18.68 -36.50 19.19
N TYR A 289 19.51 -36.23 20.21
CA TYR A 289 20.29 -37.25 20.90
C TYR A 289 19.40 -38.31 21.59
N GLY A 290 18.33 -37.90 22.28
CA GLY A 290 17.39 -38.82 22.91
C GLY A 290 16.64 -39.72 21.91
N VAL A 291 16.30 -39.20 20.73
CA VAL A 291 15.69 -40.00 19.65
C VAL A 291 16.69 -41.00 19.05
N LEU A 292 17.96 -40.62 18.90
CA LEU A 292 19.01 -41.53 18.43
C LEU A 292 19.34 -42.63 19.46
N ASP A 293 19.39 -42.31 20.75
CA ASP A 293 19.62 -43.29 21.82
C ASP A 293 18.49 -44.33 21.92
N LEU A 294 17.24 -43.92 21.68
CA LEU A 294 16.09 -44.82 21.55
C LEU A 294 16.20 -45.75 20.34
N LEU A 295 16.53 -45.20 19.16
CA LEU A 295 16.69 -45.98 17.93
C LEU A 295 17.85 -46.98 17.95
N ILE A 296 18.86 -46.77 18.81
CA ILE A 296 20.04 -47.64 18.93
C ILE A 296 19.87 -48.69 20.05
N LYS A 297 19.04 -48.43 21.07
CA LYS A 297 18.87 -49.36 22.20
C LYS A 297 18.06 -50.62 21.88
N ASP A 298 17.14 -50.56 20.91
CA ASP A 298 16.24 -51.67 20.57
C ASP A 298 16.93 -52.90 19.94
N GLU A 299 18.21 -52.82 19.54
CA GLU A 299 18.98 -53.99 19.05
C GLU A 299 19.58 -54.88 20.14
N SER A 300 19.48 -54.53 21.42
CA SER A 300 20.40 -55.06 22.46
C SER A 300 19.82 -55.94 23.57
N GLN A 301 18.58 -56.43 23.47
CA GLN A 301 18.03 -57.39 24.45
C GLN A 301 17.15 -58.50 23.84
N THR A 302 17.72 -59.71 23.71
CA THR A 302 16.97 -60.96 23.92
C THR A 302 17.70 -61.77 24.99
N SER A 303 16.94 -62.20 25.99
CA SER A 303 17.46 -62.46 27.34
C SER A 303 18.10 -63.84 27.54
N THR A 304 19.14 -63.87 28.37
CA THR A 304 19.70 -65.08 28.99
C THR A 304 18.67 -65.73 29.92
N VAL A 305 18.56 -67.06 29.88
CA VAL A 305 17.98 -67.87 30.96
C VAL A 305 18.95 -69.00 31.25
N GLU A 306 19.54 -69.00 32.45
CA GLU A 306 20.29 -70.14 32.97
C GLU A 306 19.34 -71.16 33.59
N SER A 307 19.59 -72.45 33.33
CA SER A 307 19.18 -73.55 34.21
C SER A 307 20.18 -74.68 34.07
N GLN A 308 20.76 -75.09 35.18
CA GLN A 308 21.75 -76.17 35.26
C GLN A 308 21.06 -77.53 35.44
N ALA A 309 21.38 -78.50 34.59
CA ALA A 309 21.52 -79.92 34.93
C ALA A 309 22.11 -80.67 33.72
N ALA A 310 22.69 -81.86 33.94
CA ALA A 310 23.63 -82.49 33.02
C ALA A 310 23.06 -83.63 32.14
N ASP A 311 23.86 -83.94 31.12
CA ASP A 311 24.12 -85.25 30.50
C ASP A 311 23.28 -85.82 29.32
N VAL A 312 24.01 -86.60 28.52
CA VAL A 312 23.64 -87.56 27.45
C VAL A 312 23.36 -87.03 26.02
N VAL A 313 24.45 -86.69 25.33
CA VAL A 313 25.00 -87.37 24.11
C VAL A 313 24.04 -88.01 23.06
N GLN A 314 24.28 -87.62 21.79
CA GLN A 314 24.06 -88.31 20.49
C GLN A 314 22.70 -88.25 19.74
N SER A 315 22.80 -87.75 18.48
CA SER A 315 22.22 -88.20 17.18
C SER A 315 20.93 -89.06 17.19
N VAL A 316 19.96 -88.88 16.28
CA VAL A 316 20.03 -89.18 14.82
C VAL A 316 19.04 -88.28 14.01
N GLU A 317 19.25 -88.25 12.70
CA GLU A 317 18.57 -87.53 11.60
C GLU A 317 17.18 -88.10 11.18
N SER A 318 16.48 -87.39 10.26
CA SER A 318 15.32 -87.81 9.42
C SER A 318 13.90 -87.78 10.05
N VAL A 319 12.77 -87.54 9.35
CA VAL A 319 12.47 -87.07 7.96
C VAL A 319 10.98 -86.65 7.85
N HIS A 320 10.64 -85.60 7.05
CA HIS A 320 9.30 -85.22 6.49
C HIS A 320 8.11 -85.06 7.49
N SER A 321 6.96 -84.43 7.22
CA SER A 321 6.27 -83.74 6.10
C SER A 321 5.43 -82.60 6.76
N GLU A 322 4.83 -81.56 6.15
CA GLU A 322 4.59 -81.17 4.75
C GLU A 322 4.24 -79.66 4.68
N GLN A 323 4.49 -79.03 3.53
CA GLN A 323 3.73 -77.97 2.82
C GLN A 323 2.78 -76.95 3.55
N ALA A 324 2.68 -75.68 3.15
CA ALA A 324 3.24 -74.97 1.97
C ALA A 324 3.25 -73.42 2.08
N SER A 325 4.10 -72.79 1.23
CA SER A 325 3.97 -71.45 0.59
C SER A 325 3.80 -70.21 1.49
N GLN A 326 4.75 -69.25 1.66
CA GLN A 326 5.50 -68.42 0.68
C GLN A 326 4.59 -67.74 -0.35
N GLY A 327 4.69 -66.45 -0.70
CA GLY A 327 5.84 -65.57 -1.01
C GLY A 327 5.49 -64.86 -2.35
N SER A 328 6.10 -63.79 -2.86
CA SER A 328 7.29 -62.99 -2.52
C SER A 328 7.20 -61.61 -3.22
N GLN A 329 8.08 -60.67 -2.85
CA GLN A 329 8.36 -59.41 -3.56
C GLN A 329 9.02 -59.63 -4.95
N GLY A 330 9.06 -58.58 -5.80
CA GLY A 330 10.06 -58.47 -6.89
C GLY A 330 9.79 -57.47 -8.03
N ASP A 331 10.35 -56.26 -7.93
CA ASP A 331 10.82 -55.42 -9.08
C ASP A 331 12.13 -56.00 -9.67
N PRO A 332 12.83 -55.44 -10.70
CA PRO A 332 12.53 -54.34 -11.66
C PRO A 332 12.82 -54.69 -13.16
N VAL A 333 12.45 -53.84 -14.15
CA VAL A 333 13.11 -53.78 -15.51
C VAL A 333 13.03 -52.37 -16.16
N LEU A 334 14.05 -52.05 -16.97
CA LEU A 334 14.19 -50.90 -17.90
C LEU A 334 14.51 -51.42 -19.32
N SER A 335 14.28 -50.76 -20.48
CA SER A 335 13.90 -49.36 -20.79
C SER A 335 13.38 -49.22 -22.26
N ASN A 336 13.20 -47.95 -22.70
CA ASN A 336 13.54 -47.39 -24.03
C ASN A 336 12.45 -47.06 -25.08
N GLY A 337 12.60 -45.87 -25.72
CA GLY A 337 11.77 -45.26 -26.79
C GLY A 337 10.76 -44.21 -26.26
N GLY A 338 10.86 -42.89 -26.47
CA GLY A 338 11.24 -42.11 -27.67
C GLY A 338 9.97 -41.73 -28.45
N THR A 339 9.55 -40.46 -28.68
CA THR A 339 10.19 -39.13 -28.58
C THR A 339 9.11 -38.02 -28.51
N GLY A 340 9.38 -36.86 -27.88
CA GLY A 340 8.62 -35.61 -28.13
C GLY A 340 8.07 -34.86 -26.91
N SER A 341 8.87 -33.97 -26.31
CA SER A 341 8.51 -33.02 -25.24
C SER A 341 7.42 -32.01 -25.69
N ALA A 342 6.63 -31.35 -24.82
CA ALA A 342 7.00 -30.87 -23.49
C ALA A 342 5.85 -30.77 -22.44
N LEU A 343 6.14 -31.34 -21.27
CA LEU A 343 5.79 -30.88 -19.91
C LEU A 343 4.58 -29.95 -19.72
N HIS A 344 3.42 -30.57 -19.45
CA HIS A 344 2.63 -30.19 -18.28
C HIS A 344 3.35 -30.70 -17.01
N GLN A 345 3.46 -29.86 -15.98
CA GLN A 345 3.32 -30.34 -14.61
C GLN A 345 2.81 -29.21 -13.73
N GLN A 346 1.49 -29.22 -13.49
CA GLN A 346 0.85 -28.39 -12.48
C GLN A 346 1.35 -28.80 -11.10
N GLY A 347 1.64 -27.83 -10.25
CA GLY A 347 1.34 -27.99 -8.83
C GLY A 347 -0.15 -27.78 -8.63
N ASP A 348 -0.77 -28.54 -7.75
CA ASP A 348 -2.18 -28.35 -7.38
C ASP A 348 -2.35 -27.00 -6.66
N ASP A 349 -2.83 -25.99 -7.39
CA ASP A 349 -3.40 -24.79 -6.77
C ASP A 349 -4.80 -25.16 -6.23
N PRO A 350 -5.07 -25.05 -4.92
CA PRO A 350 -6.35 -25.45 -4.31
C PRO A 350 -7.50 -24.46 -4.59
N PHE A 351 -7.29 -23.50 -5.50
CA PHE A 351 -8.22 -22.43 -5.82
C PHE A 351 -8.91 -22.68 -7.16
N VAL A 352 -10.22 -22.93 -7.11
CA VAL A 352 -11.08 -23.15 -8.27
C VAL A 352 -11.96 -21.93 -8.57
N PRO A 353 -12.49 -21.80 -9.80
CA PRO A 353 -13.47 -20.78 -10.14
C PRO A 353 -14.66 -20.73 -9.18
N VAL A 354 -15.24 -19.55 -9.00
CA VAL A 354 -16.36 -19.35 -8.05
C VAL A 354 -17.60 -20.16 -8.42
N THR A 355 -17.77 -20.50 -9.70
CA THR A 355 -18.83 -21.39 -10.22
C THR A 355 -18.85 -22.76 -9.57
N ASP A 356 -17.69 -23.26 -9.14
CA ASP A 356 -17.53 -24.64 -8.69
C ASP A 356 -17.81 -24.76 -7.18
N VAL A 357 -17.58 -23.66 -6.45
CA VAL A 357 -17.89 -23.55 -5.01
C VAL A 357 -19.30 -23.01 -4.79
N LEU A 358 -19.71 -21.96 -5.49
CA LEU A 358 -20.99 -21.28 -5.34
C LEU A 358 -22.00 -21.76 -6.38
N TYR A 359 -22.75 -22.80 -6.05
CA TYR A 359 -23.81 -23.29 -6.93
C TYR A 359 -24.96 -22.28 -7.02
N PHE A 360 -25.06 -21.61 -8.17
CA PHE A 360 -26.14 -20.70 -8.55
C PHE A 360 -26.32 -20.79 -10.07
N GLN A 361 -27.56 -20.96 -10.54
CA GLN A 361 -27.81 -21.27 -11.95
C GLN A 361 -27.43 -20.08 -12.85
N GLY A 362 -26.60 -20.35 -13.87
CA GLY A 362 -26.14 -19.33 -14.81
C GLY A 362 -25.12 -18.34 -14.25
N LEU A 363 -24.48 -18.64 -13.11
CA LEU A 363 -23.43 -17.80 -12.50
C LEU A 363 -22.22 -17.64 -13.44
N GLU A 364 -21.85 -16.40 -13.72
CA GLU A 364 -20.63 -16.06 -14.44
C GLU A 364 -19.54 -15.55 -13.49
N ARG A 365 -19.93 -14.62 -12.59
CA ARG A 365 -19.02 -13.88 -11.71
C ARG A 365 -19.70 -13.58 -10.38
N ALA A 366 -18.95 -13.51 -9.30
CA ALA A 366 -19.46 -13.11 -7.98
C ALA A 366 -18.48 -12.18 -7.28
N TYR A 367 -19.01 -11.14 -6.63
CA TYR A 367 -18.21 -10.11 -5.96
C TYR A 367 -18.76 -9.80 -4.56
N ILE A 368 -17.87 -9.46 -3.64
CA ILE A 368 -18.23 -8.99 -2.30
C ILE A 368 -18.87 -7.60 -2.44
N SER A 369 -20.12 -7.43 -2.00
CA SER A 369 -20.78 -6.12 -1.95
C SER A 369 -20.79 -5.51 -0.53
N GLY A 370 -20.70 -6.34 0.51
CA GLY A 370 -20.46 -5.86 1.87
C GLY A 370 -20.47 -6.94 2.94
N PHE A 371 -20.02 -6.59 4.14
CA PHE A 371 -20.14 -7.43 5.33
C PHE A 371 -20.38 -6.59 6.58
N HIS A 372 -21.13 -7.17 7.53
CA HIS A 372 -21.39 -6.59 8.84
C HIS A 372 -20.97 -7.59 9.92
N THR A 373 -20.27 -7.12 10.96
CA THR A 373 -19.92 -7.95 12.12
C THR A 373 -20.49 -7.34 13.38
N SER A 374 -21.48 -8.01 13.96
CA SER A 374 -22.03 -7.66 15.28
C SER A 374 -21.35 -8.49 16.38
N LYS A 375 -21.21 -7.89 17.57
CA LYS A 375 -20.68 -8.56 18.76
C LYS A 375 -21.65 -8.37 19.91
N LYS A 376 -22.27 -9.45 20.39
CA LYS A 376 -23.22 -9.42 21.50
C LYS A 376 -22.55 -9.98 22.76
N ARG A 377 -22.35 -9.14 23.77
CA ARG A 377 -21.92 -9.58 25.11
C ARG A 377 -23.13 -9.95 25.95
N TYR A 378 -23.06 -11.09 26.62
CA TYR A 378 -24.07 -11.56 27.56
C TYR A 378 -23.41 -12.28 28.72
N TYR A 379 -24.09 -12.36 29.86
CA TYR A 379 -23.55 -12.98 31.08
C TYR A 379 -24.33 -14.25 31.40
N VAL A 380 -23.62 -15.36 31.62
CA VAL A 380 -24.22 -16.62 32.09
C VAL A 380 -23.52 -17.00 33.39
N LYS A 381 -24.30 -17.12 34.47
CA LYS A 381 -23.79 -17.41 35.84
C LYS A 381 -22.62 -16.49 36.25
N GLY A 382 -22.75 -15.18 35.96
CA GLY A 382 -21.75 -14.16 36.28
C GLY A 382 -20.50 -14.12 35.38
N LYS A 383 -20.31 -15.09 34.48
CA LYS A 383 -19.19 -15.10 33.53
C LYS A 383 -19.59 -14.37 32.23
N PRO A 384 -18.73 -13.48 31.68
CA PRO A 384 -19.00 -12.80 30.41
C PRO A 384 -18.73 -13.73 29.22
N TYR A 385 -19.71 -13.84 28.33
CA TYR A 385 -19.62 -14.50 27.03
C TYR A 385 -19.76 -13.45 25.93
N THR A 386 -19.08 -13.67 24.81
CA THR A 386 -19.20 -12.82 23.61
C THR A 386 -19.59 -13.69 22.43
N ASP A 387 -20.76 -13.46 21.89
CA ASP A 387 -21.17 -13.98 20.58
C ASP A 387 -20.71 -13.00 19.48
N LYS A 388 -20.26 -13.54 18.34
CA LYS A 388 -19.82 -12.78 17.17
C LYS A 388 -20.56 -13.33 15.95
N ARG A 389 -21.46 -12.52 15.40
CA ARG A 389 -22.18 -12.84 14.16
C ARG A 389 -21.64 -11.97 13.04
N THR A 390 -21.21 -12.62 11.96
CA THR A 390 -20.77 -11.95 10.73
C THR A 390 -21.79 -12.29 9.64
N ASP A 391 -22.47 -11.27 9.14
CA ASP A 391 -23.38 -11.36 8.01
C ASP A 391 -22.66 -10.78 6.78
N ILE A 392 -22.83 -11.41 5.61
CA ILE A 392 -22.18 -11.00 4.36
C ILE A 392 -23.19 -10.89 3.22
N VAL A 393 -22.86 -10.07 2.23
CA VAL A 393 -23.60 -9.91 0.97
C VAL A 393 -22.63 -10.08 -0.20
N ILE A 394 -22.98 -10.95 -1.14
CA ILE A 394 -22.27 -11.23 -2.37
C ILE A 394 -23.21 -10.89 -3.53
N ASN A 395 -22.76 -10.09 -4.50
CA ASN A 395 -23.48 -9.89 -5.74
C ASN A 395 -23.05 -10.96 -6.75
N ALA A 396 -23.98 -11.84 -7.12
CA ALA A 396 -23.84 -12.86 -8.13
C ALA A 396 -24.37 -12.33 -9.47
N TYR A 397 -23.50 -12.28 -10.47
CA TYR A 397 -23.82 -11.89 -11.83
C TYR A 397 -24.10 -13.14 -12.66
N THR A 398 -25.31 -13.22 -13.23
CA THR A 398 -25.78 -14.36 -14.03
C THR A 398 -26.29 -13.90 -15.40
N THR A 399 -26.44 -14.86 -16.30
CA THR A 399 -27.11 -14.69 -17.60
C THR A 399 -28.54 -14.14 -17.52
N THR A 400 -29.20 -14.20 -16.35
CA THR A 400 -30.56 -13.70 -16.12
C THR A 400 -30.61 -12.37 -15.36
N GLY A 401 -29.48 -11.86 -14.87
CA GLY A 401 -29.38 -10.65 -14.05
C GLY A 401 -28.50 -10.81 -12.81
N THR A 402 -28.48 -9.75 -11.98
CA THR A 402 -27.69 -9.68 -10.75
C THR A 402 -28.53 -10.02 -9.52
N TYR A 403 -28.05 -10.94 -8.68
CA TYR A 403 -28.72 -11.38 -7.45
C TYR A 403 -27.83 -11.14 -6.24
N SER A 404 -28.40 -10.73 -5.10
CA SER A 404 -27.67 -10.57 -3.85
C SER A 404 -27.83 -11.79 -2.95
N ILE A 405 -26.74 -12.52 -2.74
CA ILE A 405 -26.63 -13.73 -1.92
C ILE A 405 -26.15 -13.35 -0.51
N ASN A 406 -26.75 -13.93 0.52
CA ASN A 406 -26.40 -13.66 1.92
C ASN A 406 -25.84 -14.89 2.66
N ALA A 407 -25.35 -14.67 3.89
CA ALA A 407 -24.79 -15.72 4.74
C ALA A 407 -25.76 -16.90 5.01
N ASN A 408 -27.08 -16.68 5.01
CA ASN A 408 -28.06 -17.76 5.21
C ASN A 408 -28.16 -18.68 3.99
N TYR A 409 -28.08 -18.13 2.76
CA TYR A 409 -28.05 -18.93 1.53
C TYR A 409 -26.81 -19.82 1.49
N LEU A 410 -25.62 -19.25 1.76
CA LEU A 410 -24.36 -20.01 1.79
C LEU A 410 -24.42 -21.17 2.80
N LYS A 411 -24.97 -20.91 3.99
CA LYS A 411 -25.21 -21.96 5.00
C LYS A 411 -26.19 -23.04 4.52
N ALA A 412 -27.18 -22.70 3.70
CA ALA A 412 -28.15 -23.66 3.16
C ALA A 412 -27.56 -24.57 2.06
N ILE A 413 -26.48 -24.14 1.38
CA ILE A 413 -25.78 -24.92 0.35
C ILE A 413 -24.43 -25.52 0.82
N ASP A 414 -24.20 -25.53 2.14
CA ASP A 414 -22.95 -25.98 2.79
C ASP A 414 -21.66 -25.31 2.26
N VAL A 415 -21.75 -24.00 1.99
CA VAL A 415 -20.60 -23.16 1.66
C VAL A 415 -20.20 -22.34 2.90
N GLN A 416 -18.99 -22.57 3.38
CA GLN A 416 -18.38 -21.76 4.44
C GLN A 416 -17.67 -20.56 3.83
N PHE A 417 -17.53 -19.48 4.61
CA PHE A 417 -16.83 -18.28 4.18
C PHE A 417 -15.87 -17.77 5.26
N GLU A 418 -14.72 -17.25 4.82
CA GLU A 418 -13.70 -16.66 5.68
C GLU A 418 -13.28 -15.29 5.12
N VAL A 419 -13.64 -14.23 5.82
CA VAL A 419 -13.26 -12.85 5.44
C VAL A 419 -11.82 -12.60 5.87
N LEU A 420 -10.92 -12.41 4.90
CA LEU A 420 -9.50 -12.17 5.13
C LEU A 420 -9.18 -10.68 5.25
N ASP A 421 -9.84 -9.84 4.45
CA ASP A 421 -9.70 -8.38 4.45
C ASP A 421 -11.00 -7.70 3.98
N TYR A 422 -11.07 -6.36 4.04
CA TYR A 422 -12.23 -5.56 3.63
C TYR A 422 -12.73 -5.86 2.21
N CYS A 423 -11.84 -6.33 1.34
CA CYS A 423 -12.12 -6.61 -0.07
C CYS A 423 -11.69 -8.01 -0.51
N LEU A 424 -11.50 -8.95 0.44
CA LEU A 424 -10.98 -10.28 0.18
C LEU A 424 -11.61 -11.33 1.08
N MET A 425 -12.19 -12.37 0.47
CA MET A 425 -12.86 -13.47 1.16
C MET A 425 -12.59 -14.79 0.45
N VAL A 426 -12.49 -15.87 1.22
CA VAL A 426 -12.43 -17.24 0.69
C VAL A 426 -13.76 -17.93 0.95
N LEU A 427 -14.37 -18.49 -0.10
CA LEU A 427 -15.45 -19.47 0.01
C LEU A 427 -14.85 -20.88 0.02
N LYS A 428 -15.38 -21.77 0.87
CA LYS A 428 -14.90 -23.15 1.05
C LYS A 428 -16.07 -24.12 0.98
N ARG A 429 -15.92 -25.21 0.22
CA ARG A 429 -16.91 -26.29 0.09
C ARG A 429 -16.19 -27.63 -0.08
N GLY A 430 -16.18 -28.45 0.97
CA GLY A 430 -15.31 -29.62 1.04
C GLY A 430 -13.83 -29.21 0.91
N GLU A 431 -13.13 -29.79 -0.05
CA GLU A 431 -11.73 -29.46 -0.35
C GLU A 431 -11.57 -28.24 -1.29
N LEU A 432 -12.64 -27.85 -1.98
CA LEU A 432 -12.62 -26.74 -2.94
C LEU A 432 -12.61 -25.38 -2.23
N GLN A 433 -11.71 -24.50 -2.66
CA GLN A 433 -11.64 -23.11 -2.19
C GLN A 433 -11.76 -22.16 -3.38
N SER A 434 -12.44 -21.02 -3.20
CA SER A 434 -12.51 -19.98 -4.22
C SER A 434 -12.35 -18.61 -3.59
N LEU A 435 -11.67 -17.70 -4.29
CA LEU A 435 -11.30 -16.38 -3.81
C LEU A 435 -12.22 -15.33 -4.44
N LEU A 436 -12.92 -14.58 -3.59
CA LEU A 436 -13.78 -13.46 -3.98
C LEU A 436 -13.12 -12.13 -3.60
N THR A 437 -13.25 -11.16 -4.50
CA THR A 437 -12.88 -9.75 -4.28
C THR A 437 -14.13 -8.87 -4.28
N CYS A 438 -13.98 -7.58 -3.97
CA CYS A 438 -15.01 -6.60 -4.38
C CYS A 438 -15.13 -6.57 -5.91
N GLU A 439 -16.21 -5.94 -6.37
CA GLU A 439 -16.42 -5.62 -7.77
C GLU A 439 -15.31 -4.67 -8.27
N PRO A 440 -14.68 -4.95 -9.41
CA PRO A 440 -13.65 -4.06 -9.96
C PRO A 440 -14.30 -2.73 -10.35
N ASN A 441 -13.74 -1.62 -9.88
CA ASN A 441 -14.11 -0.29 -10.39
C ASN A 441 -13.94 -0.30 -11.91
N ALA A 442 -15.06 -0.20 -12.64
CA ALA A 442 -15.01 -0.11 -14.09
C ALA A 442 -14.16 1.11 -14.48
N LEU A 443 -13.08 0.87 -15.22
CA LEU A 443 -12.48 1.94 -16.02
C LEU A 443 -13.60 2.47 -16.92
N PRO A 444 -13.88 3.78 -16.94
CA PRO A 444 -15.01 4.31 -17.69
C PRO A 444 -14.81 3.98 -19.17
N GLN A 445 -15.62 3.05 -19.68
CA GLN A 445 -15.71 2.80 -21.10
C GLN A 445 -16.22 4.07 -21.76
N LYS A 446 -15.47 4.58 -22.74
CA LYS A 446 -15.90 5.71 -23.57
C LYS A 446 -17.03 5.26 -24.49
N GLU A 447 -18.27 5.36 -24.04
CA GLU A 447 -19.42 5.43 -24.96
C GLU A 447 -20.39 6.55 -24.56
N ALA A 448 -20.84 7.24 -25.62
CA ALA A 448 -21.92 8.21 -25.78
C ALA A 448 -22.45 9.04 -24.59
N ASN A 449 -22.60 10.35 -24.84
CA ASN A 449 -23.41 11.27 -24.04
C ASN A 449 -24.79 10.67 -23.67
N THR A 450 -25.08 10.58 -22.38
CA THR A 450 -26.45 10.64 -21.87
C THR A 450 -26.39 11.33 -20.50
N ASP A 451 -27.27 12.31 -20.28
CA ASP A 451 -27.08 13.28 -19.19
C ASP A 451 -27.16 12.64 -17.80
N ILE A 452 -26.06 12.78 -17.06
CA ILE A 452 -25.85 12.26 -15.69
C ILE A 452 -26.96 12.76 -14.73
N VAL A 453 -27.58 13.90 -15.03
CA VAL A 453 -28.68 14.50 -14.28
C VAL A 453 -29.97 13.68 -14.37
N GLN A 454 -30.30 13.09 -15.54
CA GLN A 454 -31.53 12.29 -15.69
C GLN A 454 -31.44 10.97 -14.93
N VAL A 455 -30.31 10.25 -15.02
CA VAL A 455 -30.11 8.97 -14.32
C VAL A 455 -30.16 9.14 -12.79
N GLY A 456 -29.72 10.29 -12.28
CA GLY A 456 -29.86 10.65 -10.86
C GLY A 456 -31.32 10.86 -10.45
N ALA A 457 -32.10 11.57 -11.27
CA ALA A 457 -33.51 11.84 -11.01
C ALA A 457 -34.38 10.57 -11.06
N GLU A 458 -34.14 9.68 -12.04
CA GLU A 458 -34.87 8.42 -12.17
C GLU A 458 -34.57 7.46 -11.00
N LYS A 459 -33.30 7.38 -10.56
CA LYS A 459 -32.94 6.60 -9.35
C LYS A 459 -33.59 7.15 -8.08
N ALA A 460 -33.64 8.47 -7.90
CA ALA A 460 -34.33 9.08 -6.76
C ALA A 460 -35.83 8.76 -6.75
N LYS A 461 -36.47 8.77 -7.93
CA LYS A 461 -37.90 8.45 -8.10
C LYS A 461 -38.21 6.97 -7.83
N ALA A 462 -37.39 6.06 -8.34
CA ALA A 462 -37.50 4.62 -8.08
C ALA A 462 -37.31 4.25 -6.60
N ILE A 463 -36.54 5.05 -5.84
CA ILE A 463 -36.38 4.90 -4.39
C ILE A 463 -37.62 5.39 -3.63
N SER A 464 -38.30 6.46 -4.09
CA SER A 464 -39.54 6.92 -3.43
C SER A 464 -40.72 5.98 -3.68
N GLU A 465 -40.83 5.41 -4.88
CA GLU A 465 -41.96 4.57 -5.29
C GLU A 465 -41.94 3.16 -4.66
N ASN A 466 -40.81 2.69 -4.12
CA ASN A 466 -40.70 1.41 -3.40
C ASN A 466 -40.92 1.50 -1.87
N SER A 467 -41.51 2.59 -1.37
CA SER A 467 -41.78 2.79 0.06
C SER A 467 -43.08 2.12 0.56
N TYR A 468 -43.23 0.82 0.28
CA TYR A 468 -44.29 -0.03 0.86
C TYR A 468 -43.70 -1.24 1.61
N LEU A 469 -43.17 -0.98 2.81
CA LEU A 469 -43.04 -1.98 3.89
C LEU A 469 -42.90 -1.26 5.25
N LEU A 470 -44.02 -0.68 5.71
CA LEU A 470 -44.37 -0.48 7.12
C LEU A 470 -45.90 -0.55 7.25
#